data_AF-A0A9P6QQV8-F1
#
_entry.id   AF-A0A9P6QQV8-F1
#
_cell.length_a   1.000
_cell.length_b   1.000
_cell.length_c   1.000
_cell.angle_alpha   90.00
_cell.angle_beta   90.00
_cell.angle_gamma   90.00
#
_symmetry.space_group_name_H-M   'P 1'
#
loop_
_entity.id
_entity.type
_entity.pdbx_description
1 polymer ?
#
loop_
_entity_poly.entity_id
_entity_poly.type
_entity_poly.pdbx_seq_one_letter_code
_entity_poly.pdbx_strand_id
1 'polypeptide(L)'
;ALEDAGLTVEEIDSVEIVGGSTRIPALKERIQAFFKKDLSATLNQDEAIARGAALQCAMLSPTFKVREFSVQDITNYPIKMTWQPTPEEEETELVSAYVVEEVVKEELVEESKTEAAPAEGDEAAAEAPLTRKVKKLVKKGDLAVVSATSSLDRALVSELREKEMEMIASDKLVVDTEMAKNTLEEYIYDTRSKVDGAYKDFINPADKEKFVSDLNDAENWLYDEGDETTKSVYAAKLAELHVIGKPVVERYREVEARANAARELKESINQLMAQATSSEEKYAHIPEEEKNSIVEKCSKAQTWIENKVERQSMMKKYETPAFTSAEVRKQRDDIVYFATPILNKPKPKPVVVETPVETPAAEEKAESKEETKHDESKDMDID
;
A
#
# COMPACT_ATOMS: atom_id res chain seq x y z
N ALA A 1 -25.14 19.63 -31.37
CA ALA A 1 -25.36 19.49 -29.92
C ALA A 1 -26.84 19.54 -29.56
N LEU A 2 -27.50 20.71 -29.52
CA LEU A 2 -28.94 20.79 -29.22
C LEU A 2 -29.79 20.03 -30.23
N GLU A 3 -29.51 20.22 -31.53
CA GLU A 3 -30.18 19.50 -32.62
C GLU A 3 -29.99 17.97 -32.51
N ASP A 4 -28.75 17.51 -32.29
CA ASP A 4 -28.44 16.07 -32.13
C ASP A 4 -29.12 15.47 -30.88
N ALA A 5 -29.26 16.26 -29.81
CA ALA A 5 -29.97 15.86 -28.59
C ALA A 5 -31.49 15.93 -28.73
N GLY A 6 -32.02 16.55 -29.80
CA GLY A 6 -33.44 16.82 -29.96
C GLY A 6 -34.01 17.79 -28.92
N LEU A 7 -33.17 18.66 -28.34
CA LEU A 7 -33.52 19.58 -27.26
C LEU A 7 -33.56 21.04 -27.73
N THR A 8 -34.41 21.81 -27.09
CA THR A 8 -34.49 23.27 -27.21
C THR A 8 -33.60 23.97 -26.17
N VAL A 9 -33.33 25.27 -26.35
CA VAL A 9 -32.51 26.05 -25.42
C VAL A 9 -33.17 26.14 -24.03
N GLU A 10 -34.49 26.19 -24.01
CA GLU A 10 -35.30 26.32 -22.82
C GLU A 10 -35.22 25.08 -21.91
N GLU A 11 -34.98 23.90 -22.49
CA GLU A 11 -34.85 22.61 -21.79
C GLU A 11 -33.48 22.40 -21.12
N ILE A 12 -32.51 23.28 -21.34
CA ILE A 12 -31.19 23.19 -20.71
C ILE A 12 -31.21 23.83 -19.32
N ASP A 13 -31.08 23.07 -18.24
CA ASP A 13 -31.16 23.62 -16.88
C ASP A 13 -30.03 24.60 -16.55
N SER A 14 -28.78 24.23 -16.84
CA SER A 14 -27.59 25.02 -16.52
C SER A 14 -26.54 24.95 -17.64
N VAL A 15 -25.71 25.99 -17.71
CA VAL A 15 -24.58 26.08 -18.65
C VAL A 15 -23.29 26.21 -17.85
N GLU A 16 -22.63 25.08 -17.59
CA GLU A 16 -21.32 25.06 -16.93
C GLU A 16 -20.21 25.29 -17.96
N ILE A 17 -19.28 26.20 -17.66
CA ILE A 17 -18.13 26.47 -18.52
C ILE A 17 -16.82 25.99 -17.88
N VAL A 18 -16.00 25.30 -18.68
CA VAL A 18 -14.66 24.84 -18.29
C VAL A 18 -13.64 25.14 -19.40
N GLY A 19 -12.36 25.16 -19.06
CA GLY A 19 -11.27 25.43 -19.99
C GLY A 19 -10.90 26.92 -20.09
N GLY A 20 -9.59 27.21 -20.19
CA GLY A 20 -9.06 28.56 -20.03
C GLY A 20 -9.57 29.59 -21.03
N SER A 21 -9.89 29.19 -22.26
CA SER A 21 -10.43 30.10 -23.28
C SER A 21 -11.81 30.66 -22.92
N THR A 22 -12.59 29.96 -22.09
CA THR A 22 -13.92 30.44 -21.65
C THR A 22 -13.85 31.65 -20.73
N ARG A 23 -12.64 32.07 -20.29
CA ARG A 23 -12.42 33.29 -19.51
C ARG A 23 -12.58 34.57 -20.34
N ILE A 24 -12.49 34.50 -21.66
CA ILE A 24 -12.62 35.65 -22.56
C ILE A 24 -14.04 36.24 -22.46
N PRO A 25 -14.22 37.51 -22.07
CA PRO A 25 -15.55 38.11 -21.87
C PRO A 25 -16.45 38.01 -23.10
N ALA A 26 -15.91 38.28 -24.30
CA ALA A 26 -16.67 38.20 -25.54
C ALA A 26 -17.21 36.78 -25.85
N LEU A 27 -16.52 35.72 -25.39
CA LEU A 27 -17.03 34.35 -25.53
C LEU A 27 -18.13 34.08 -24.51
N LYS A 28 -17.97 34.53 -23.26
CA LYS A 28 -19.01 34.41 -22.23
C LYS A 28 -20.30 35.11 -22.66
N GLU A 29 -20.20 36.35 -23.12
CA GLU A 29 -21.34 37.13 -23.60
C GLU A 29 -22.06 36.44 -24.76
N ARG A 30 -21.32 35.88 -25.72
CA ARG A 30 -21.89 35.12 -26.84
C ARG A 30 -22.62 33.87 -26.39
N ILE A 31 -22.05 33.11 -25.45
CA ILE A 31 -22.66 31.88 -24.92
C ILE A 31 -23.91 32.25 -24.11
N GLN A 32 -23.84 33.25 -23.24
CA GLN A 32 -25.00 33.74 -22.47
C GLN A 32 -26.12 34.24 -23.39
N ALA A 33 -25.77 34.99 -24.45
CA ALA A 33 -26.76 35.49 -25.41
C ALA A 33 -27.46 34.36 -26.17
N PHE A 34 -26.75 33.27 -26.49
CA PHE A 34 -27.32 32.11 -27.16
C PHE A 34 -28.25 31.31 -26.24
N PHE A 35 -27.78 30.94 -25.04
CA PHE A 35 -28.55 30.13 -24.10
C PHE A 35 -29.59 30.93 -23.29
N LYS A 36 -29.49 32.27 -23.32
CA LYS A 36 -30.34 33.20 -22.55
C LYS A 36 -30.36 32.87 -21.06
N LYS A 37 -29.24 32.34 -20.55
CA LYS A 37 -29.04 31.88 -19.18
C LYS A 37 -27.67 32.35 -18.68
N ASP A 38 -27.55 32.53 -17.36
CA ASP A 38 -26.27 32.80 -16.73
C ASP A 38 -25.35 31.59 -16.81
N LEU A 39 -24.06 31.83 -17.02
CA LEU A 39 -23.06 30.76 -17.03
C LEU A 39 -22.71 30.40 -15.60
N SER A 40 -22.75 29.11 -15.32
CA SER A 40 -22.31 28.56 -14.07
C SER A 40 -20.81 28.25 -14.11
N ALA A 41 -20.18 28.36 -12.94
CA ALA A 41 -18.78 28.01 -12.71
C ALA A 41 -18.66 27.26 -11.38
N THR A 42 -19.56 26.30 -11.15
CA THR A 42 -19.55 25.48 -9.93
C THR A 42 -18.39 24.49 -9.94
N LEU A 43 -17.95 24.10 -11.14
CA LEU A 43 -16.76 23.30 -11.37
C LEU A 43 -15.50 24.18 -11.44
N ASN A 44 -14.37 23.65 -10.95
CA ASN A 44 -13.07 24.27 -11.19
C ASN A 44 -12.72 24.21 -12.69
N GLN A 45 -12.56 25.37 -13.31
CA GLN A 45 -12.42 25.50 -14.77
C GLN A 45 -11.14 24.87 -15.34
N ASP A 46 -10.09 24.71 -14.54
CA ASP A 46 -8.82 24.14 -15.00
C ASP A 46 -8.69 22.66 -14.63
N GLU A 47 -9.30 22.25 -13.52
CA GLU A 47 -9.05 20.92 -12.93
C GLU A 47 -10.19 19.92 -13.10
N ALA A 48 -11.40 20.36 -13.45
CA ALA A 48 -12.58 19.47 -13.50
C ALA A 48 -12.35 18.24 -14.40
N ILE A 49 -11.68 18.44 -15.54
CA ILE A 49 -11.37 17.37 -16.48
C ILE A 49 -10.39 16.37 -15.87
N ALA A 50 -9.28 16.86 -15.28
CA ALA A 50 -8.27 16.01 -14.66
C ALA A 50 -8.83 15.22 -13.47
N ARG A 51 -9.68 15.86 -12.64
CA ARG A 51 -10.37 15.21 -11.51
C ARG A 51 -11.33 14.13 -11.98
N GLY A 52 -12.11 14.38 -13.04
CA GLY A 52 -12.99 13.38 -13.65
C GLY A 52 -12.22 12.19 -14.21
N ALA A 53 -11.11 12.42 -14.91
CA ALA A 53 -10.25 11.36 -15.44
C ALA A 53 -9.61 10.52 -14.32
N ALA A 54 -9.17 11.16 -13.23
CA ALA A 54 -8.65 10.46 -12.06
C ALA A 54 -9.72 9.59 -11.37
N LEU A 55 -10.96 10.09 -11.25
CA LEU A 55 -12.08 9.31 -10.74
C LEU A 55 -12.36 8.09 -11.62
N GLN A 56 -12.38 8.26 -12.95
CA GLN A 56 -12.55 7.15 -13.88
C GLN A 56 -11.42 6.11 -13.77
N CYS A 57 -10.18 6.57 -13.59
CA CYS A 57 -9.04 5.68 -13.34
C CYS A 57 -9.21 4.89 -12.04
N ALA A 58 -9.70 5.53 -10.97
CA ALA A 58 -10.00 4.87 -9.70
C ALA A 58 -11.15 3.85 -9.84
N MET A 59 -12.19 4.16 -10.62
CA MET A 59 -13.30 3.23 -10.92
C MET A 59 -12.83 1.97 -11.66
N LEU A 60 -11.82 2.09 -12.52
CA LEU A 60 -11.22 0.98 -13.25
C LEU A 60 -10.20 0.18 -12.41
N SER A 61 -9.77 0.71 -11.28
CA SER A 61 -8.79 0.04 -10.42
C SER A 61 -9.46 -1.04 -9.58
N PRO A 62 -8.93 -2.27 -9.55
CA PRO A 62 -9.45 -3.32 -8.67
C PRO A 62 -9.14 -3.06 -7.18
N THR A 63 -8.25 -2.10 -6.88
CA THR A 63 -7.78 -1.81 -5.52
C THR A 63 -8.62 -0.76 -4.81
N PHE A 64 -9.23 0.16 -5.55
CA PHE A 64 -10.01 1.26 -4.98
C PHE A 64 -11.51 0.96 -5.06
N LYS A 65 -12.23 1.18 -3.96
CA LYS A 65 -13.69 1.19 -3.95
C LYS A 65 -14.16 2.64 -4.00
N VAL A 66 -14.85 2.98 -5.07
CA VAL A 66 -15.48 4.29 -5.27
C VAL A 66 -16.99 4.14 -5.27
N ARG A 67 -17.71 5.25 -5.04
CA ARG A 67 -19.17 5.25 -5.14
C ARG A 67 -19.58 4.84 -6.55
N GLU A 68 -20.61 4.02 -6.66
CA GLU A 68 -21.14 3.61 -7.94
C GLU A 68 -21.62 4.84 -8.73
N PHE A 69 -21.07 4.98 -9.94
CA PHE A 69 -21.35 6.06 -10.86
C PHE A 69 -21.24 5.47 -12.27
N SER A 70 -22.14 5.83 -13.16
CA SER A 70 -22.15 5.33 -14.54
C SER A 70 -22.16 6.49 -15.50
N VAL A 71 -21.31 6.41 -16.52
CA VAL A 71 -21.22 7.39 -17.60
C VAL A 71 -21.48 6.67 -18.91
N GLN A 72 -22.48 7.15 -19.65
CA GLN A 72 -22.74 6.73 -21.02
C GLN A 72 -22.43 7.91 -21.93
N ASP A 73 -21.50 7.70 -22.87
CA ASP A 73 -21.14 8.69 -23.88
C ASP A 73 -21.82 8.37 -25.22
N ILE A 74 -21.89 9.36 -26.11
CA ILE A 74 -22.52 9.24 -27.42
C ILE A 74 -21.55 8.68 -28.46
N THR A 75 -22.06 7.76 -29.30
CA THR A 75 -21.35 7.33 -30.52
C THR A 75 -21.76 8.23 -31.68
N ASN A 76 -20.93 9.22 -32.01
CA ASN A 76 -21.25 10.25 -33.01
C ASN A 76 -21.43 9.72 -34.45
N TYR A 77 -20.84 8.56 -34.77
CA TYR A 77 -20.83 8.01 -36.13
C TYR A 77 -21.42 6.59 -36.15
N PRO A 78 -22.34 6.27 -37.07
CA PRO A 78 -22.86 4.92 -37.19
C PRO A 78 -21.76 3.94 -37.61
N ILE A 79 -21.67 2.80 -36.93
CA ILE A 79 -20.69 1.76 -37.20
C ILE A 79 -21.40 0.63 -37.96
N LYS A 80 -20.89 0.29 -39.15
CA LYS A 80 -21.37 -0.84 -39.95
C LYS A 80 -20.33 -1.95 -39.93
N MET A 81 -20.75 -3.17 -39.62
CA MET A 81 -19.94 -4.38 -39.71
C MET A 81 -20.31 -5.18 -40.95
N THR A 82 -19.34 -5.86 -41.55
CA THR A 82 -19.54 -6.72 -42.74
C THR A 82 -18.75 -8.00 -42.57
N TRP A 83 -19.31 -9.12 -42.99
CA TRP A 83 -18.65 -10.42 -43.02
C TRP A 83 -18.87 -11.10 -44.38
N GLN A 84 -18.08 -12.13 -44.67
CA GLN A 84 -18.25 -12.91 -45.90
C GLN A 84 -19.42 -13.89 -45.73
N PRO A 85 -20.39 -13.92 -46.67
CA PRO A 85 -21.54 -14.81 -46.57
C PRO A 85 -21.13 -16.27 -46.78
N THR A 86 -21.68 -17.18 -45.96
CA THR A 86 -21.55 -18.63 -46.11
C THR A 86 -22.81 -19.22 -46.76
N PRO A 87 -22.73 -20.34 -47.51
CA PRO A 87 -23.84 -20.85 -48.32
C PRO A 87 -25.09 -21.34 -47.55
N GLU A 88 -25.03 -21.47 -46.22
CA GLU A 88 -26.04 -22.17 -45.41
C GLU A 88 -26.80 -21.29 -44.40
N GLU A 89 -26.57 -19.98 -44.32
CA GLU A 89 -27.26 -19.13 -43.33
C GLU A 89 -27.82 -17.82 -43.94
N GLU A 90 -29.14 -17.65 -43.84
CA GLU A 90 -29.86 -16.39 -44.12
C GLU A 90 -29.96 -15.47 -42.88
N GLU A 91 -29.42 -15.87 -41.72
CA GLU A 91 -29.47 -15.03 -40.52
C GLU A 91 -28.31 -14.04 -40.45
N THR A 92 -28.68 -12.78 -40.19
CA THR A 92 -27.80 -11.61 -40.26
C THR A 92 -27.23 -11.19 -38.90
N GLU A 93 -27.31 -12.04 -37.88
CA GLU A 93 -26.86 -11.72 -36.53
C GLU A 93 -25.72 -12.63 -36.06
N LEU A 94 -24.57 -12.03 -35.78
CA LEU A 94 -23.36 -12.71 -35.33
C LEU A 94 -23.41 -12.81 -33.79
N VAL A 95 -24.01 -13.88 -33.26
CA VAL A 95 -24.26 -14.03 -31.80
C VAL A 95 -23.00 -14.47 -31.03
N SER A 96 -22.11 -15.27 -31.63
CA SER A 96 -20.74 -15.54 -31.13
C SER A 96 -19.96 -16.48 -32.06
N ALA A 97 -18.61 -16.43 -32.01
CA ALA A 97 -17.73 -17.25 -32.85
C ALA A 97 -17.11 -18.41 -32.04
N TYR A 98 -17.57 -19.65 -32.24
CA TYR A 98 -17.00 -20.85 -31.63
C TYR A 98 -16.97 -22.03 -32.61
N VAL A 99 -16.03 -22.96 -32.42
CA VAL A 99 -16.00 -24.23 -33.16
C VAL A 99 -17.00 -25.18 -32.52
N VAL A 100 -17.89 -25.76 -33.33
CA VAL A 100 -18.87 -26.75 -32.87
C VAL A 100 -18.51 -28.13 -33.39
N GLU A 101 -18.68 -29.15 -32.55
CA GLU A 101 -18.61 -30.56 -32.94
C GLU A 101 -19.96 -31.25 -32.68
N GLU A 102 -20.44 -32.02 -33.66
CA GLU A 102 -21.61 -32.87 -33.47
C GLU A 102 -21.21 -34.08 -32.60
N VAL A 103 -21.69 -34.10 -31.36
CA VAL A 103 -21.54 -35.26 -30.48
C VAL A 103 -22.89 -35.97 -30.37
N VAL A 104 -22.93 -37.25 -30.75
CA VAL A 104 -24.12 -38.09 -30.59
C VAL A 104 -24.20 -38.55 -29.14
N LYS A 105 -25.20 -38.08 -28.39
CA LYS A 105 -25.53 -38.57 -27.05
C LYS A 105 -26.74 -39.48 -27.10
N GLU A 106 -26.68 -40.60 -26.40
CA GLU A 106 -27.83 -41.50 -26.20
C GLU A 106 -28.61 -41.01 -24.99
N GLU A 107 -29.84 -40.53 -25.20
CA GLU A 107 -30.78 -40.15 -24.13
C GLU A 107 -31.94 -41.15 -24.10
N LEU A 108 -32.46 -41.45 -22.90
CA LEU A 108 -33.60 -42.33 -22.68
C LEU A 108 -34.90 -41.58 -23.00
N VAL A 109 -35.79 -42.18 -23.79
CA VAL A 109 -37.08 -41.56 -24.15
C VAL A 109 -38.08 -41.80 -23.02
N GLU A 110 -38.53 -40.73 -22.35
CA GLU A 110 -39.72 -40.79 -21.46
C GLU A 110 -40.99 -40.82 -22.33
N GLU A 111 -41.73 -41.94 -22.28
CA GLU A 111 -43.00 -42.07 -23.00
C GLU A 111 -44.11 -41.23 -22.34
N SER A 112 -44.51 -40.14 -23.02
CA SER A 112 -45.73 -39.41 -22.70
C SER A 112 -46.96 -40.19 -23.18
N LYS A 113 -47.71 -40.78 -22.24
CA LYS A 113 -49.01 -41.44 -22.47
C LYS A 113 -50.06 -40.46 -22.97
N THR A 114 -50.77 -40.81 -24.05
CA THR A 114 -52.15 -40.37 -24.28
C THR A 114 -52.97 -41.49 -24.95
N GLU A 115 -54.24 -41.59 -24.53
CA GLU A 115 -55.13 -42.76 -24.54
C GLU A 115 -55.88 -43.10 -25.85
N ALA A 116 -56.37 -44.35 -25.87
CA ALA A 116 -57.58 -44.92 -26.53
C ALA A 116 -57.45 -45.47 -27.97
N ALA A 117 -57.93 -46.67 -28.34
CA ALA A 117 -58.43 -47.90 -27.69
C ALA A 117 -58.50 -49.02 -28.79
N PRO A 118 -58.99 -50.26 -28.55
CA PRO A 118 -58.18 -51.50 -28.56
C PRO A 118 -58.47 -52.45 -29.74
N ALA A 119 -57.54 -53.38 -30.02
CA ALA A 119 -57.86 -54.66 -30.66
C ALA A 119 -56.91 -55.76 -30.16
N GLU A 120 -57.49 -56.94 -29.94
CA GLU A 120 -57.04 -58.09 -29.15
C GLU A 120 -55.75 -58.78 -29.62
N GLY A 121 -54.97 -59.32 -28.66
CA GLY A 121 -54.03 -60.43 -28.91
C GLY A 121 -52.73 -60.42 -28.11
N ASP A 122 -52.72 -61.20 -27.01
CA ASP A 122 -51.61 -61.91 -26.35
C ASP A 122 -50.38 -61.22 -25.69
N GLU A 123 -50.12 -61.73 -24.48
CA GLU A 123 -48.94 -61.84 -23.60
C GLU A 123 -47.83 -60.75 -23.54
N ALA A 124 -47.57 -60.33 -22.30
CA ALA A 124 -46.56 -59.36 -21.90
C ALA A 124 -45.11 -59.90 -21.96
N ALA A 125 -44.24 -59.18 -22.67
CA ALA A 125 -42.79 -59.19 -22.46
C ALA A 125 -42.33 -57.77 -22.09
N ALA A 126 -41.58 -57.63 -21.00
CA ALA A 126 -41.05 -56.35 -20.53
C ALA A 126 -39.96 -55.82 -21.49
N GLU A 127 -40.26 -54.74 -22.23
CA GLU A 127 -39.29 -54.07 -23.10
C GLU A 127 -38.31 -53.20 -22.30
N ALA A 128 -37.02 -53.31 -22.64
CA ALA A 128 -35.95 -52.45 -22.13
C ALA A 128 -36.15 -50.99 -22.59
N PRO A 129 -35.77 -49.98 -21.79
CA PRO A 129 -36.07 -48.60 -22.12
C PRO A 129 -35.35 -48.15 -23.40
N LEU A 130 -36.13 -47.61 -24.35
CA LEU A 130 -35.68 -47.12 -25.65
C LEU A 130 -34.75 -45.92 -25.48
N THR A 131 -33.47 -46.06 -25.85
CA THR A 131 -32.53 -44.94 -25.99
C THR A 131 -32.60 -44.37 -27.41
N ARG A 132 -32.71 -43.05 -27.54
CA ARG A 132 -32.60 -42.33 -28.82
C ARG A 132 -31.26 -41.62 -28.88
N LYS A 133 -30.54 -41.83 -29.99
CA LYS A 133 -29.35 -41.04 -30.34
C LYS A 133 -29.79 -39.64 -30.76
N VAL A 134 -29.44 -38.62 -29.96
CA VAL A 134 -29.65 -37.21 -30.26
C VAL A 134 -28.31 -36.57 -30.60
N LYS A 135 -28.24 -35.90 -31.75
CA LYS A 135 -27.08 -35.09 -32.14
C LYS A 135 -27.10 -33.80 -31.34
N LYS A 136 -26.09 -33.57 -30.50
CA LYS A 136 -25.94 -32.32 -29.74
C LYS A 136 -24.68 -31.59 -30.19
N LEU A 137 -24.86 -30.32 -30.55
CA LEU A 137 -23.81 -29.38 -30.89
C LEU A 137 -23.10 -28.96 -29.59
N VAL A 138 -21.80 -29.26 -29.46
CA VAL A 138 -20.99 -28.92 -28.28
C VAL A 138 -19.82 -28.01 -28.69
N LYS A 139 -19.57 -26.95 -27.90
CA LYS A 139 -18.45 -26.03 -28.11
C LYS A 139 -17.12 -26.77 -27.93
N LYS A 140 -16.31 -26.82 -28.99
CA LYS A 140 -15.01 -27.50 -29.05
C LYS A 140 -13.83 -26.58 -28.74
N GLY A 141 -13.97 -25.29 -28.99
CA GLY A 141 -12.92 -24.30 -28.72
C GLY A 141 -13.23 -22.93 -29.32
N ASP A 142 -12.40 -21.95 -28.98
CA ASP A 142 -12.50 -20.58 -29.49
C ASP A 142 -11.71 -20.42 -30.80
N LEU A 143 -12.23 -19.61 -31.71
CA LEU A 143 -11.54 -19.26 -32.95
C LEU A 143 -10.48 -18.17 -32.67
N ALA A 144 -9.32 -18.30 -33.32
CA ALA A 144 -8.30 -17.26 -33.26
C ALA A 144 -8.73 -16.04 -34.08
N VAL A 145 -8.88 -14.89 -33.41
CA VAL A 145 -9.18 -13.61 -34.06
C VAL A 145 -7.89 -12.85 -34.30
N VAL A 146 -7.59 -12.57 -35.57
CA VAL A 146 -6.50 -11.64 -35.94
C VAL A 146 -7.13 -10.27 -36.15
N SER A 147 -6.72 -9.31 -35.31
CA SER A 147 -7.20 -7.93 -35.39
C SER A 147 -6.21 -7.07 -36.16
N ALA A 148 -6.70 -6.32 -37.14
CA ALA A 148 -5.97 -5.23 -37.77
C ALA A 148 -6.65 -3.91 -37.39
N THR A 149 -5.95 -3.07 -36.62
CA THR A 149 -6.45 -1.77 -36.17
C THR A 149 -5.47 -0.67 -36.59
N SER A 150 -5.83 0.59 -36.37
CA SER A 150 -4.93 1.73 -36.51
C SER A 150 -3.93 1.87 -35.35
N SER A 151 -3.96 0.95 -34.37
CA SER A 151 -3.03 0.97 -33.25
C SER A 151 -1.61 0.64 -33.70
N LEU A 152 -0.61 1.17 -32.99
CA LEU A 152 0.78 0.83 -33.24
C LEU A 152 1.04 -0.66 -32.98
N ASP A 153 1.94 -1.24 -33.78
CA ASP A 153 2.39 -2.61 -33.56
C ASP A 153 3.12 -2.74 -32.22
N ARG A 154 2.98 -3.90 -31.56
CA ARG A 154 3.58 -4.13 -30.24
C ARG A 154 5.11 -4.02 -30.26
N ALA A 155 5.77 -4.42 -31.34
CA ALA A 155 7.22 -4.31 -31.45
C ALA A 155 7.64 -2.83 -31.49
N LEU A 156 6.93 -2.01 -32.28
CA LEU A 156 7.18 -0.57 -32.35
C LEU A 156 6.89 0.13 -31.02
N VAL A 157 5.82 -0.25 -30.31
CA VAL A 157 5.54 0.28 -28.96
C VAL A 157 6.68 -0.06 -28.00
N SER A 158 7.24 -1.27 -28.07
CA SER A 158 8.38 -1.65 -27.24
C SER A 158 9.62 -0.82 -27.55
N GLU A 159 9.91 -0.58 -28.82
CA GLU A 159 11.04 0.26 -29.25
C GLU A 159 10.87 1.72 -28.76
N LEU A 160 9.69 2.30 -28.94
CA LEU A 160 9.41 3.67 -28.46
C LEU A 160 9.50 3.77 -26.94
N ARG A 161 9.08 2.72 -26.23
CA ARG A 161 9.21 2.66 -24.77
C ARG A 161 10.68 2.61 -24.34
N GLU A 162 11.54 1.89 -25.04
CA GLU A 162 12.98 1.85 -24.75
C GLU A 162 13.61 3.24 -24.91
N LYS A 163 13.29 3.95 -25.99
CA LYS A 163 13.75 5.34 -26.21
C LYS A 163 13.26 6.30 -25.11
N GLU A 164 12.00 6.17 -24.69
CA GLU A 164 11.47 6.96 -23.57
C GLU A 164 12.23 6.67 -22.26
N MET A 165 12.54 5.40 -21.99
CA MET A 165 13.31 5.01 -20.81
C MET A 165 14.75 5.57 -20.84
N GLU A 166 15.37 5.65 -22.01
CA GLU A 166 16.68 6.29 -22.18
C GLU A 166 16.61 7.80 -21.88
N MET A 167 15.58 8.49 -22.38
CA MET A 167 15.39 9.93 -22.09
C MET A 167 15.12 10.17 -20.60
N ILE A 168 14.26 9.37 -19.97
CA ILE A 168 14.00 9.45 -18.52
C ILE A 168 15.29 9.21 -17.71
N ALA A 169 16.11 8.24 -18.12
CA ALA A 169 17.37 7.96 -17.45
C ALA A 169 18.37 9.13 -17.58
N SER A 170 18.41 9.78 -18.75
CA SER A 170 19.20 10.98 -18.99
C SER A 170 18.74 12.14 -18.11
N ASP A 171 17.43 12.46 -18.11
CA ASP A 171 16.86 13.54 -17.30
C ASP A 171 17.10 13.29 -15.80
N LYS A 172 16.91 12.05 -15.36
CA LYS A 172 17.19 11.66 -13.97
C LYS A 172 18.66 11.87 -13.63
N LEU A 173 19.58 11.53 -14.53
CA LEU A 173 21.02 11.71 -14.28
C LEU A 173 21.39 13.19 -14.13
N VAL A 174 20.79 14.07 -14.93
CA VAL A 174 20.97 15.52 -14.81
C VAL A 174 20.48 16.01 -13.45
N VAL A 175 19.23 15.69 -13.09
CA VAL A 175 18.63 16.06 -11.79
C VAL A 175 19.47 15.53 -10.63
N ASP A 176 19.86 14.26 -10.67
CA ASP A 176 20.67 13.63 -9.63
C ASP A 176 22.07 14.27 -9.50
N THR A 177 22.63 14.78 -10.60
CA THR A 177 23.94 15.45 -10.63
C THR A 177 23.83 16.85 -10.01
N GLU A 178 22.81 17.62 -10.39
CA GLU A 178 22.52 18.93 -9.79
C GLU A 178 22.22 18.81 -8.29
N MET A 179 21.44 17.79 -7.89
CA MET A 179 21.20 17.49 -6.48
C MET A 179 22.49 17.17 -5.72
N ALA A 180 23.41 16.43 -6.32
CA ALA A 180 24.71 16.12 -5.70
C ALA A 180 25.59 17.37 -5.55
N LYS A 181 25.57 18.27 -6.54
CA LYS A 181 26.23 19.59 -6.48
C LYS A 181 25.67 20.41 -5.32
N ASN A 182 24.35 20.57 -5.26
CA ASN A 182 23.67 21.33 -4.21
C ASN A 182 23.91 20.72 -2.81
N THR A 183 23.94 19.39 -2.70
CA THR A 183 24.23 18.71 -1.43
C THR A 183 25.63 19.03 -0.94
N LEU A 184 26.62 19.05 -1.84
CA LEU A 184 27.99 19.42 -1.50
C LEU A 184 28.08 20.89 -1.09
N GLU A 185 27.45 21.79 -1.85
CA GLU A 185 27.43 23.23 -1.57
C GLU A 185 26.80 23.54 -0.20
N GLU A 186 25.61 22.99 0.06
CA GLU A 186 24.91 23.13 1.34
C GLU A 186 25.77 22.62 2.49
N TYR A 187 26.37 21.45 2.33
CA TYR A 187 27.25 20.87 3.35
C TYR A 187 28.46 21.76 3.65
N ILE A 188 29.08 22.36 2.63
CA ILE A 188 30.22 23.26 2.82
C ILE A 188 29.81 24.49 3.63
N TYR A 189 28.73 25.17 3.23
CA TYR A 189 28.25 26.38 3.91
C TYR A 189 27.82 26.10 5.35
N ASP A 190 26.99 25.08 5.55
CA ASP A 190 26.49 24.71 6.87
C ASP A 190 27.63 24.30 7.81
N THR A 191 28.53 23.44 7.33
CA THR A 191 29.64 22.93 8.14
C THR A 191 30.62 24.04 8.49
N ARG A 192 30.97 24.92 7.54
CA ARG A 192 31.90 26.03 7.81
C ARG A 192 31.35 26.96 8.89
N SER A 193 30.06 27.31 8.82
CA SER A 193 29.42 28.12 9.86
C SER A 193 29.44 27.44 11.23
N LYS A 194 29.30 26.10 11.27
CA LYS A 194 29.23 25.35 12.53
C LYS A 194 30.60 25.02 13.13
N VAL A 195 31.66 24.89 12.34
CA VAL A 195 33.03 24.56 12.81
C VAL A 195 33.55 25.58 13.83
N ASP A 196 33.24 26.86 13.65
CA ASP A 196 33.57 27.92 14.62
C ASP A 196 32.48 28.17 15.67
N GLY A 197 31.26 27.70 15.41
CA GLY A 197 30.11 27.76 16.31
C GLY A 197 29.90 26.45 17.07
N ALA A 198 28.81 25.75 16.75
CA ALA A 198 28.32 24.58 17.49
C ALA A 198 29.32 23.41 17.57
N TYR A 199 30.18 23.24 16.57
CA TYR A 199 31.14 22.12 16.48
C TYR A 199 32.52 22.43 17.06
N LYS A 200 32.75 23.67 17.53
CA LYS A 200 34.05 24.13 18.02
C LYS A 200 34.70 23.20 19.05
N ASP A 201 33.90 22.65 19.96
CA ASP A 201 34.37 21.76 21.03
C ASP A 201 34.51 20.28 20.59
N PHE A 202 33.93 19.90 19.45
CA PHE A 202 33.77 18.51 18.98
C PHE A 202 34.74 18.14 17.87
N ILE A 203 35.44 19.14 17.32
CA ILE A 203 36.53 18.97 16.37
C ILE A 203 37.87 18.96 17.09
N ASN A 204 38.77 18.07 16.66
CA ASN A 204 40.14 18.04 17.18
C ASN A 204 40.86 19.33 16.73
N PRO A 205 41.47 20.12 17.64
CA PRO A 205 42.16 21.35 17.27
C PRO A 205 43.25 21.16 16.21
N ALA A 206 43.92 20.00 16.19
CA ALA A 206 44.95 19.69 15.19
C ALA A 206 44.39 19.49 13.78
N ASP A 207 43.14 19.04 13.67
CA ASP A 207 42.49 18.74 12.39
C ASP A 207 41.64 19.93 11.90
N LYS A 208 41.32 20.88 12.79
CA LYS A 208 40.43 22.00 12.51
C LYS A 208 40.94 22.90 11.39
N GLU A 209 42.19 23.35 11.47
CA GLU A 209 42.78 24.25 10.46
C GLU A 209 42.80 23.58 9.08
N LYS A 210 43.19 22.30 9.03
CA LYS A 210 43.17 21.52 7.80
C LYS A 210 41.74 21.39 7.26
N PHE A 211 40.76 21.05 8.09
CA PHE A 211 39.39 20.85 7.64
C PHE A 211 38.74 22.13 7.12
N VAL A 212 39.01 23.28 7.75
CA VAL A 212 38.56 24.58 7.25
C VAL A 212 39.21 24.90 5.90
N SER A 213 40.50 24.60 5.72
CA SER A 213 41.16 24.71 4.41
C SER A 213 40.48 23.82 3.37
N ASP A 214 40.27 22.54 3.68
CA ASP A 214 39.63 21.59 2.77
C ASP A 214 38.21 22.06 2.35
N LEU A 215 37.45 22.67 3.27
CA LEU A 215 36.13 23.27 2.99
C LEU A 215 36.21 24.51 2.09
N ASN A 216 37.24 25.35 2.23
CA ASN A 216 37.46 26.50 1.35
C ASN A 216 37.91 26.05 -0.03
N ASP A 217 38.81 25.08 -0.10
CA ASP A 217 39.31 24.51 -1.35
C ASP A 217 38.18 23.81 -2.13
N ALA A 218 37.27 23.12 -1.42
CA ALA A 218 36.09 22.52 -2.03
C ALA A 218 35.09 23.54 -2.58
N GLU A 219 34.90 24.68 -1.89
CA GLU A 219 34.06 25.79 -2.40
C GLU A 219 34.68 26.43 -3.63
N ASN A 220 35.96 26.77 -3.59
CA ASN A 220 36.66 27.35 -4.73
C ASN A 220 36.60 26.39 -5.93
N TRP A 221 36.85 25.10 -5.70
CA TRP A 221 36.72 24.08 -6.72
C TRP A 221 35.31 24.04 -7.33
N LEU A 222 34.25 24.17 -6.52
CA LEU A 222 32.87 24.16 -6.99
C LEU A 222 32.57 25.30 -7.98
N TYR A 223 33.19 26.48 -7.79
CA TYR A 223 33.01 27.64 -8.65
C TYR A 223 33.99 27.71 -9.84
N ASP A 224 35.02 26.87 -9.85
CA ASP A 224 36.01 26.78 -10.92
C ASP A 224 35.85 25.45 -11.70
N GLU A 225 36.73 24.48 -11.46
CA GLU A 225 36.82 23.22 -12.20
C GLU A 225 35.62 22.27 -11.97
N GLY A 226 34.90 22.48 -10.88
CA GLY A 226 33.78 21.68 -10.41
C GLY A 226 32.41 22.21 -10.82
N ASP A 227 32.31 23.27 -11.62
CA ASP A 227 31.03 23.88 -11.97
C ASP A 227 30.14 22.90 -12.78
N GLU A 228 30.74 22.18 -13.72
CA GLU A 228 30.08 21.16 -14.54
C GLU A 228 30.85 19.83 -14.50
N THR A 229 30.52 18.97 -13.54
CA THR A 229 31.12 17.64 -13.46
C THR A 229 30.08 16.56 -13.21
N THR A 230 30.54 15.32 -13.13
CA THR A 230 29.68 14.14 -12.94
C THR A 230 29.27 13.99 -11.48
N LYS A 231 28.08 13.41 -11.25
CA LYS A 231 27.56 13.05 -9.92
C LYS A 231 28.60 12.35 -9.02
N SER A 232 29.39 11.44 -9.58
CA SER A 232 30.38 10.67 -8.82
C SER A 232 31.52 11.55 -8.29
N VAL A 233 31.90 12.60 -9.01
CA VAL A 233 32.96 13.53 -8.59
C VAL A 233 32.46 14.40 -7.43
N TYR A 234 31.24 14.93 -7.50
CA TYR A 234 30.62 15.64 -6.36
C TYR A 234 30.51 14.76 -5.12
N ALA A 235 30.05 13.51 -5.30
CA ALA A 235 29.94 12.55 -4.21
C ALA A 235 31.31 12.19 -3.60
N ALA A 236 32.35 12.09 -4.41
CA ALA A 236 33.72 11.83 -3.93
C ALA A 236 34.25 13.00 -3.12
N LYS A 237 34.09 14.25 -3.59
CA LYS A 237 34.46 15.46 -2.84
C LYS A 237 33.73 15.55 -1.51
N LEU A 238 32.43 15.28 -1.51
CA LEU A 238 31.65 15.23 -0.27
C LEU A 238 32.13 14.11 0.67
N ALA A 239 32.50 12.94 0.14
CA ALA A 239 33.02 11.83 0.92
C ALA A 239 34.37 12.17 1.58
N GLU A 240 35.25 12.90 0.88
CA GLU A 240 36.52 13.40 1.45
C GLU A 240 36.27 14.30 2.66
N LEU A 241 35.35 15.27 2.54
CA LEU A 241 35.00 16.17 3.64
C LEU A 241 34.32 15.44 4.81
N HIS A 242 33.54 14.40 4.50
CA HIS A 242 32.88 13.58 5.50
C HIS A 242 33.84 12.79 6.39
N VAL A 243 35.09 12.54 5.97
CA VAL A 243 36.09 11.83 6.79
C VAL A 243 36.30 12.54 8.13
N ILE A 244 36.33 13.87 8.13
CA ILE A 244 36.46 14.67 9.34
C ILE A 244 35.09 15.11 9.85
N GLY A 245 34.21 15.59 8.96
CA GLY A 245 32.97 16.22 9.38
C GLY A 245 31.93 15.27 9.96
N LYS A 246 31.75 14.05 9.42
CA LYS A 246 30.76 13.09 9.98
C LYS A 246 31.05 12.73 11.43
N PRO A 247 32.29 12.35 11.82
CA PRO A 247 32.61 12.10 13.22
C PRO A 247 32.32 13.30 14.13
N VAL A 248 32.54 14.53 13.65
CA VAL A 248 32.26 15.76 14.43
C VAL A 248 30.75 15.95 14.65
N VAL A 249 29.96 15.82 13.59
CA VAL A 249 28.49 15.90 13.66
C VAL A 249 27.93 14.81 14.57
N GLU A 250 28.43 13.59 14.46
CA GLU A 250 28.06 12.46 15.31
C GLU A 250 28.37 12.75 16.77
N ARG A 251 29.59 13.21 17.10
CA ARG A 251 29.97 13.57 18.48
C ARG A 251 29.04 14.65 19.05
N TYR A 252 28.72 15.68 18.26
CA TYR A 252 27.80 16.75 18.67
C TYR A 252 26.40 16.20 18.98
N ARG A 253 25.81 15.45 18.06
CA ARG A 253 24.47 14.85 18.21
C ARG A 253 24.40 13.88 19.39
N GLU A 254 25.47 13.11 19.57
CA GLU A 254 25.57 12.10 20.62
C GLU A 254 25.62 12.68 22.03
N VAL A 255 25.93 13.98 22.23
CA VAL A 255 25.87 14.58 23.57
C VAL A 255 24.46 14.50 24.14
N GLU A 256 23.48 15.02 23.42
CA GLU A 256 22.10 15.03 23.87
C GLU A 256 21.47 13.64 23.74
N ALA A 257 21.72 12.95 22.64
CA ALA A 257 21.13 11.64 22.37
C ALA A 257 21.52 10.59 23.41
N ARG A 258 22.76 10.61 23.93
CA ARG A 258 23.20 9.66 24.96
C ARG A 258 22.64 9.95 26.33
N ALA A 259 22.54 11.22 26.72
CA ALA A 259 21.91 11.60 27.97
C ALA A 259 20.44 11.11 27.99
N ASN A 260 19.72 11.33 26.88
CA ASN A 260 18.34 10.86 26.73
C ASN A 260 18.25 9.33 26.71
N ALA A 261 19.07 8.64 25.92
CA ALA A 261 19.06 7.17 25.87
C ALA A 261 19.43 6.53 27.22
N ALA A 262 20.40 7.10 27.95
CA ALA A 262 20.78 6.62 29.28
C ALA A 262 19.66 6.84 30.31
N ARG A 263 18.94 7.96 30.22
CA ARG A 263 17.75 8.21 31.05
C ARG A 263 16.66 7.19 30.77
N GLU A 264 16.32 6.96 29.51
CA GLU A 264 15.32 5.96 29.09
C GLU A 264 15.68 4.54 29.54
N LEU A 265 16.96 4.15 29.42
CA LEU A 265 17.44 2.86 29.91
C LEU A 265 17.27 2.75 31.42
N LYS A 266 17.66 3.77 32.19
CA LYS A 266 17.50 3.79 33.66
C LYS A 266 16.03 3.73 34.08
N GLU A 267 15.16 4.46 33.39
CA GLU A 267 13.71 4.41 33.61
C GLU A 267 13.15 3.00 33.35
N SER A 268 13.56 2.37 32.24
CA SER A 268 13.16 1.00 31.89
C SER A 268 13.67 -0.01 32.92
N ILE A 269 14.92 0.12 33.36
CA ILE A 269 15.50 -0.71 34.41
C ILE A 269 14.69 -0.57 35.71
N ASN A 270 14.40 0.66 36.14
CA ASN A 270 13.65 0.90 37.37
C ASN A 270 12.23 0.34 37.30
N GLN A 271 11.55 0.48 36.14
CA GLN A 271 10.22 -0.11 35.93
C GLN A 271 10.25 -1.63 36.00
N LEU A 272 11.20 -2.28 35.32
CA LEU A 272 11.32 -3.74 35.32
C LEU A 272 11.73 -4.28 36.68
N MET A 273 12.62 -3.60 37.39
CA MET A 273 13.00 -3.92 38.76
C MET A 273 11.81 -3.80 39.72
N ALA A 274 11.00 -2.75 39.60
CA ALA A 274 9.80 -2.57 40.41
C ALA A 274 8.76 -3.67 40.12
N GLN A 275 8.57 -4.06 38.85
CA GLN A 275 7.67 -5.16 38.49
C GLN A 275 8.17 -6.51 38.98
N ALA A 276 9.47 -6.81 38.85
CA ALA A 276 10.06 -8.06 39.31
C ALA A 276 10.05 -8.22 40.84
N THR A 277 10.11 -7.11 41.58
CA THR A 277 10.10 -7.10 43.06
C THR A 277 8.73 -6.77 43.67
N SER A 278 7.71 -6.54 42.83
CA SER A 278 6.35 -6.22 43.27
C SER A 278 5.67 -7.43 43.91
N SER A 279 4.94 -7.18 44.99
CA SER A 279 4.08 -8.14 45.68
C SER A 279 2.66 -8.21 45.10
N GLU A 280 2.41 -7.58 43.93
CA GLU A 280 1.10 -7.60 43.28
C GLU A 280 0.69 -9.01 42.82
N GLU A 281 -0.60 -9.33 43.01
CA GLU A 281 -1.21 -10.63 42.69
C GLU A 281 -1.09 -11.03 41.21
N LYS A 282 -0.88 -10.06 40.32
CA LYS A 282 -0.66 -10.30 38.88
C LYS A 282 0.72 -10.90 38.57
N TYR A 283 1.66 -10.88 39.51
CA TYR A 283 3.00 -11.46 39.36
C TYR A 283 3.26 -12.63 40.30
N ALA A 284 2.29 -13.01 41.14
CA ALA A 284 2.45 -14.05 42.16
C ALA A 284 2.71 -15.46 41.59
N HIS A 285 2.26 -15.72 40.36
CA HIS A 285 2.41 -17.01 39.68
C HIS A 285 3.74 -17.16 38.90
N ILE A 286 4.54 -16.11 38.81
CA ILE A 286 5.84 -16.14 38.11
C ILE A 286 6.89 -16.73 39.06
N PRO A 287 7.68 -17.74 38.64
CA PRO A 287 8.73 -18.33 39.46
C PRO A 287 9.75 -17.29 39.95
N GLU A 288 10.16 -17.40 41.21
CA GLU A 288 11.11 -16.47 41.84
C GLU A 288 12.48 -16.49 41.15
N GLU A 289 12.90 -17.64 40.60
CA GLU A 289 14.11 -17.77 39.79
C GLU A 289 14.07 -16.90 38.51
N GLU A 290 12.92 -16.85 37.84
CA GLU A 290 12.76 -16.01 36.64
C GLU A 290 12.72 -14.52 36.99
N LYS A 291 12.08 -14.15 38.10
CA LYS A 291 12.13 -12.77 38.63
C LYS A 291 13.56 -12.36 38.98
N ASN A 292 14.32 -13.24 39.63
CA ASN A 292 15.72 -13.01 39.97
C ASN A 292 16.60 -12.87 38.72
N SER A 293 16.31 -13.61 37.64
CA SER A 293 17.03 -13.45 36.36
C SER A 293 16.82 -12.08 35.70
N ILE A 294 15.61 -11.50 35.84
CA ILE A 294 15.32 -10.13 35.39
C ILE A 294 16.11 -9.13 36.22
N VAL A 295 16.11 -9.29 37.55
CA VAL A 295 16.84 -8.42 38.48
C VAL A 295 18.34 -8.44 38.20
N GLU A 296 18.92 -9.63 37.98
CA GLU A 296 20.34 -9.76 37.66
C GLU A 296 20.70 -9.08 36.34
N LYS A 297 19.88 -9.28 35.29
CA LYS A 297 20.10 -8.65 33.98
C LYS A 297 19.97 -7.12 34.05
N CYS A 298 19.00 -6.61 34.80
CA CYS A 298 18.81 -5.19 35.07
C CYS A 298 20.00 -4.59 35.84
N SER A 299 20.48 -5.27 36.88
CA SER A 299 21.65 -4.84 37.67
C SER A 299 22.94 -4.79 36.84
N LYS A 300 23.18 -5.81 36.00
CA LYS A 300 24.31 -5.83 35.05
C LYS A 300 24.23 -4.66 34.06
N ALA A 301 23.05 -4.39 33.52
CA ALA A 301 22.84 -3.27 32.61
C ALA A 301 23.00 -1.90 33.28
N GLN A 302 22.53 -1.75 34.53
CA GLN A 302 22.72 -0.55 35.35
C GLN A 302 24.21 -0.27 35.57
N THR A 303 24.95 -1.29 36.00
CA THR A 303 26.41 -1.19 36.22
C THR A 303 27.14 -0.89 34.92
N TRP A 304 26.70 -1.47 33.80
CA TRP A 304 27.27 -1.21 32.49
C TRP A 304 27.09 0.26 32.07
N ILE A 305 25.88 0.82 32.18
CA ILE A 305 25.62 2.21 31.77
C ILE A 305 26.34 3.21 32.68
N GLU A 306 26.43 2.94 33.99
CA GLU A 306 27.17 3.77 34.93
C GLU A 306 28.66 3.83 34.60
N ASN A 307 29.30 2.67 34.39
CA ASN A 307 30.70 2.59 33.97
C ASN A 307 30.95 3.30 32.63
N LYS A 308 30.02 3.18 31.67
CA LYS A 308 30.13 3.84 30.36
C LYS A 308 30.00 5.36 30.47
N VAL A 309 29.06 5.84 31.28
CA VAL A 309 28.88 7.28 31.55
C VAL A 309 30.09 7.86 32.26
N GLU A 310 30.64 7.17 33.26
CA GLU A 310 31.85 7.59 33.96
C GLU A 310 33.04 7.68 33.00
N ARG A 311 33.31 6.63 32.21
CA ARG A 311 34.36 6.65 31.18
C ARG A 311 34.19 7.81 30.22
N GLN A 312 32.96 8.07 29.77
CA GLN A 312 32.69 9.18 28.88
C GLN A 312 33.00 10.54 29.51
N SER A 313 32.75 10.72 30.81
CA SER A 313 33.01 11.98 31.51
C SER A 313 34.51 12.34 31.56
N MET A 314 35.38 11.34 31.42
CA MET A 314 36.84 11.50 31.40
C MET A 314 37.39 11.79 30.00
N MET A 315 36.59 11.56 28.94
CA MET A 315 37.02 11.75 27.56
C MET A 315 36.79 13.18 27.09
N LYS A 316 37.62 13.63 26.15
CA LYS A 316 37.44 14.94 25.53
C LYS A 316 36.30 14.89 24.52
N LYS A 317 35.60 16.02 24.33
CA LYS A 317 34.44 16.11 23.42
C LYS A 317 34.76 15.79 21.95
N TYR A 318 36.01 15.96 21.54
CA TYR A 318 36.48 15.68 20.19
C TYR A 318 37.06 14.27 20.00
N GLU A 319 37.09 13.46 21.06
CA GLU A 319 37.50 12.05 20.96
C GLU A 319 36.31 11.17 20.59
N THR A 320 36.58 9.97 20.07
CA THR A 320 35.53 8.99 19.78
C THR A 320 34.80 8.63 21.07
N PRO A 321 33.46 8.73 21.12
CA PRO A 321 32.69 8.46 22.33
C PRO A 321 32.91 7.04 22.89
N ALA A 322 32.90 6.89 24.22
CA ALA A 322 33.04 5.59 24.90
C ALA A 322 31.87 4.62 24.64
N PHE A 323 30.73 5.17 24.24
CA PHE A 323 29.50 4.48 23.86
C PHE A 323 28.62 5.41 23.03
N THR A 324 27.70 4.84 22.27
CA THR A 324 26.72 5.56 21.45
C THR A 324 25.29 5.41 21.97
N SER A 325 24.40 6.32 21.59
CA SER A 325 22.98 6.26 21.92
C SER A 325 22.32 5.02 21.31
N ALA A 326 22.80 4.56 20.16
CA ALA A 326 22.35 3.31 19.53
C ALA A 326 22.71 2.06 20.36
N GLU A 327 23.92 2.00 20.91
CA GLU A 327 24.33 0.91 21.82
C GLU A 327 23.44 0.86 23.07
N VAL A 328 23.11 2.02 23.65
CA VAL A 328 22.25 2.11 24.84
C VAL A 328 20.82 1.69 24.53
N ARG A 329 20.26 2.13 23.40
CA ARG A 329 18.92 1.71 22.96
C ARG A 329 18.87 0.20 22.71
N LYS A 330 19.89 -0.37 22.07
CA LYS A 330 19.99 -1.82 21.88
C LYS A 330 20.01 -2.54 23.23
N GLN A 331 20.82 -2.07 24.19
CA GLN A 331 20.87 -2.66 25.52
C GLN A 331 19.52 -2.59 26.24
N ARG A 332 18.78 -1.47 26.09
CA ARG A 332 17.41 -1.33 26.60
C ARG A 332 16.49 -2.37 25.97
N ASP A 333 16.47 -2.46 24.64
CA ASP A 333 15.60 -3.36 23.90
C ASP A 333 15.89 -4.83 24.24
N ASP A 334 17.17 -5.21 24.41
CA ASP A 334 17.59 -6.54 24.82
C ASP A 334 17.10 -6.92 26.24
N ILE A 335 16.93 -5.95 27.13
CA ILE A 335 16.38 -6.16 28.48
C ILE A 335 14.86 -6.25 28.43
N VAL A 336 14.21 -5.33 27.72
CA VAL A 336 12.75 -5.29 27.57
C VAL A 336 12.25 -6.56 26.88
N TYR A 337 12.90 -6.99 25.78
CA TYR A 337 12.57 -8.22 25.07
C TYR A 337 12.73 -9.47 25.94
N PHE A 338 13.70 -9.46 26.84
CA PHE A 338 13.90 -10.57 27.77
C PHE A 338 12.87 -10.58 28.92
N ALA A 339 12.55 -9.42 29.49
CA ALA A 339 11.69 -9.33 30.66
C ALA A 339 10.18 -9.40 30.32
N THR A 340 9.77 -8.87 29.17
CA THR A 340 8.34 -8.77 28.78
C THR A 340 7.64 -10.15 28.71
N PRO A 341 8.21 -11.19 28.09
CA PRO A 341 7.57 -12.51 28.05
C PRO A 341 7.43 -13.16 29.43
N ILE A 342 8.38 -12.92 30.33
CA ILE A 342 8.38 -13.45 31.69
C ILE A 342 7.31 -12.75 32.53
N LEU A 343 7.26 -11.41 32.47
CA LEU A 343 6.32 -10.59 33.25
C LEU A 343 4.87 -10.73 32.78
N ASN A 344 4.65 -11.11 31.52
CA ASN A 344 3.32 -11.32 30.93
C ASN A 344 2.91 -12.80 30.83
N LYS A 345 3.58 -13.72 31.55
CA LYS A 345 3.13 -15.12 31.61
C LYS A 345 1.68 -15.17 32.12
N PRO A 346 0.76 -15.91 31.48
CA PRO A 346 -0.63 -16.00 31.92
C PRO A 346 -0.75 -16.77 33.24
N LYS A 347 -1.73 -16.41 34.07
CA LYS A 347 -2.03 -17.14 35.32
C LYS A 347 -2.46 -18.59 35.01
N PRO A 348 -2.02 -19.59 35.79
CA PRO A 348 -2.55 -20.95 35.68
C PRO A 348 -4.06 -20.93 35.90
N LYS A 349 -4.83 -21.62 35.04
CA LYS A 349 -6.28 -21.76 35.24
C LYS A 349 -6.54 -22.45 36.59
N PRO A 350 -7.46 -21.95 37.45
CA PRO A 350 -7.77 -22.60 38.71
C PRO A 350 -8.29 -24.01 38.45
N VAL A 351 -7.71 -25.00 39.14
CA VAL A 351 -8.18 -26.39 39.11
C VAL A 351 -9.53 -26.42 39.85
N VAL A 352 -10.61 -26.70 39.13
CA VAL A 352 -11.90 -27.03 39.73
C VAL A 352 -11.72 -28.38 40.41
N VAL A 353 -11.60 -28.37 41.74
CA VAL A 353 -11.67 -29.60 42.55
C VAL A 353 -13.15 -29.91 42.71
N GLU A 354 -13.64 -30.92 41.99
CA GLU A 354 -14.95 -31.51 42.24
C GLU A 354 -14.96 -32.11 43.65
N THR A 355 -15.67 -31.48 44.58
CA THR A 355 -16.09 -32.13 45.83
C THR A 355 -17.21 -33.13 45.54
N PRO A 356 -17.20 -34.35 46.10
CA PRO A 356 -18.25 -35.33 45.89
C PRO A 356 -19.55 -34.86 46.53
N VAL A 357 -20.61 -34.72 45.73
CA VAL A 357 -21.96 -34.42 46.20
C VAL A 357 -22.64 -35.73 46.60
N GLU A 358 -23.01 -35.85 47.88
CA GLU A 358 -24.00 -36.82 48.35
C GLU A 358 -25.37 -36.52 47.74
N THR A 359 -25.97 -37.53 47.12
CA THR A 359 -27.37 -37.53 46.69
C THR A 359 -28.31 -37.49 47.89
N PRO A 360 -29.49 -36.85 47.76
CA PRO A 360 -30.68 -37.67 47.88
C PRO A 360 -31.74 -37.44 46.78
N ALA A 361 -32.27 -38.59 46.35
CA ALA A 361 -33.64 -38.90 45.96
C ALA A 361 -34.44 -37.96 45.04
N ALA A 362 -34.69 -38.53 43.86
CA ALA A 362 -35.71 -38.26 42.86
C ALA A 362 -37.11 -37.88 43.36
N GLU A 363 -37.72 -36.90 42.67
CA GLU A 363 -39.10 -36.99 42.17
C GLU A 363 -39.09 -36.67 40.66
N GLU A 364 -39.83 -37.48 39.90
CA GLU A 364 -39.78 -37.59 38.45
C GLU A 364 -41.10 -37.07 37.82
N LYS A 365 -40.99 -36.55 36.58
CA LYS A 365 -42.01 -36.29 35.52
C LYS A 365 -42.62 -34.87 35.47
N ALA A 366 -42.78 -34.22 34.30
CA ALA A 366 -42.62 -34.60 32.89
C ALA A 366 -42.42 -33.37 31.96
N GLU A 367 -41.72 -33.64 30.85
CA GLU A 367 -41.77 -33.05 29.49
C GLU A 367 -42.30 -31.63 29.24
N SER A 368 -41.46 -30.80 28.57
CA SER A 368 -41.67 -30.49 27.14
C SER A 368 -40.47 -29.73 26.56
N LYS A 369 -40.12 -30.11 25.32
CA LYS A 369 -39.15 -29.43 24.45
C LYS A 369 -39.83 -28.21 23.83
N GLU A 370 -39.13 -27.07 23.77
CA GLU A 370 -39.21 -26.20 22.60
C GLU A 370 -37.92 -25.41 22.44
N GLU A 371 -37.36 -25.51 21.23
CA GLU A 371 -36.21 -24.76 20.74
C GLU A 371 -36.55 -23.29 20.57
N THR A 372 -35.61 -22.38 20.83
CA THR A 372 -35.49 -21.18 19.99
C THR A 372 -34.06 -20.65 19.97
N LYS A 373 -33.59 -20.46 18.73
CA LYS A 373 -32.35 -19.81 18.29
C LYS A 373 -32.44 -18.28 18.42
N HIS A 374 -31.29 -17.65 18.10
CA HIS A 374 -31.00 -16.23 17.79
C HIS A 374 -30.63 -15.35 19.00
N ASP A 375 -29.64 -14.47 18.95
CA ASP A 375 -28.87 -13.93 17.82
C ASP A 375 -27.53 -13.35 18.30
N GLU A 376 -26.46 -13.52 17.52
CA GLU A 376 -25.20 -12.79 17.67
C GLU A 376 -25.35 -11.42 16.99
N SER A 377 -25.16 -10.33 17.73
CA SER A 377 -24.95 -9.01 17.13
C SER A 377 -23.50 -8.56 17.32
N LYS A 378 -22.85 -8.42 16.16
CA LYS A 378 -21.62 -7.67 15.93
C LYS A 378 -21.92 -6.17 15.78
N ASP A 379 -20.83 -5.42 15.87
CA ASP A 379 -20.59 -4.05 15.44
C ASP A 379 -20.97 -2.93 16.41
N MET A 380 -19.94 -2.17 16.79
CA MET A 380 -19.92 -0.72 16.62
C MET A 380 -18.46 -0.23 16.54
N ASP A 381 -18.08 0.20 15.34
CA ASP A 381 -17.05 1.20 15.07
C ASP A 381 -17.54 2.60 15.48
N ILE A 382 -16.61 3.58 15.37
CA ILE A 382 -16.73 5.06 15.33
C ILE A 382 -16.24 5.71 16.66
N ASP A 383 -15.24 6.60 16.71
CA ASP A 383 -14.55 7.48 15.74
C ASP A 383 -13.03 7.50 15.96
#